data_AF-A0A2N0TXC9-F1
#
_entry.id   AF-A0A2N0TXC9-F1
#
_cell.length_a   1.000
_cell.length_b   1.000
_cell.length_c   1.000
_cell.angle_alpha   90.00
_cell.angle_beta   90.00
_cell.angle_gamma   90.00
#
_symmetry.space_group_name_H-M   'P 1'
#
loop_
_entity.id
_entity.type
_entity.pdbx_description
1 polymer ?
#
loop_
_entity_poly.entity_id
_entity_poly.type
_entity_poly.pdbx_seq_one_letter_code
_entity_poly.pdbx_strand_id
1 'polypeptide(L)'
;MKRSIQLLTSIFLLSIILQSCSSDSGETSVAASELEQELALENDGVLKIASATYIFKTTGETAKFLDNHRDFNFIFLNEFSYELPEDNKHTIEGLTITNPETGEFMVFSGFEELKSGFVEFDVKLSTGQTLSSVLYKPGKANASSNKWHGDPMLEEPSPVIGAMIELSQQAAVQQCRAASEACSNTNGVPTVALTNGKGWFTSIEACAIECHD
;
A
#
# COMPACT_ATOMS: atom_id res chain seq x y z
N MET A 1 23.70 -18.74 70.11
CA MET A 1 22.45 -19.06 69.39
C MET A 1 21.42 -17.91 69.40
N LYS A 2 21.83 -16.62 69.34
CA LYS A 2 20.87 -15.48 69.36
C LYS A 2 21.07 -14.38 68.30
N ARG A 3 22.17 -14.37 67.55
CA ARG A 3 22.42 -13.36 66.49
C ARG A 3 22.15 -13.84 65.07
N SER A 4 22.24 -15.15 64.83
CA SER A 4 22.09 -15.73 63.48
C SER A 4 20.62 -15.81 63.01
N ILE A 5 19.66 -15.84 63.95
CA ILE A 5 18.23 -15.95 63.64
C ILE A 5 17.62 -14.58 63.29
N GLN A 6 18.13 -13.48 63.87
CA GLN A 6 17.67 -12.11 63.56
C GLN A 6 18.04 -11.65 62.14
N LEU A 7 19.17 -12.12 61.61
CA LEU A 7 19.61 -11.76 60.25
C LEU A 7 18.77 -12.43 59.16
N LEU A 8 18.27 -13.64 59.39
CA LEU A 8 17.45 -14.37 58.42
C LEU A 8 16.01 -13.84 58.34
N THR A 9 15.44 -13.38 59.45
CA THR A 9 14.10 -12.76 59.46
C THR A 9 14.08 -11.37 58.82
N SER A 10 15.17 -10.60 58.90
CA SER A 10 15.25 -9.28 58.26
C SER A 10 15.42 -9.35 56.74
N ILE A 11 16.03 -10.41 56.21
CA ILE A 11 16.19 -10.61 54.75
C ILE A 11 14.88 -11.11 54.12
N PHE A 12 14.08 -11.91 54.86
CA PHE A 12 12.79 -12.41 54.37
C PHE A 12 11.70 -11.34 54.35
N LEU A 13 11.78 -10.30 55.20
CA LEU A 13 10.86 -9.15 55.16
C LEU A 13 11.23 -8.10 54.10
N LEU A 14 12.51 -7.96 53.73
CA LEU A 14 12.93 -7.02 52.68
C LEU A 14 12.59 -7.52 51.26
N SER A 15 12.41 -8.83 51.08
CA SER A 15 12.10 -9.45 49.79
C SER A 15 10.61 -9.39 49.43
N ILE A 16 9.72 -9.21 50.42
CA ILE A 16 8.27 -9.11 50.19
C ILE A 16 7.86 -7.67 49.77
N ILE A 17 8.65 -6.65 50.13
CA ILE A 17 8.36 -5.25 49.75
C ILE A 17 8.82 -4.93 48.31
N LEU A 18 9.72 -5.73 47.72
CA LEU A 18 10.16 -5.56 46.33
C LEU A 18 9.25 -6.23 45.28
N GLN A 19 8.22 -6.98 45.71
CA GLN A 19 7.22 -7.55 44.79
C GLN A 19 5.95 -6.70 44.62
N SER A 20 5.87 -5.52 45.23
CA SER A 20 4.71 -4.60 45.08
C SER A 20 5.02 -3.28 44.37
N CYS A 21 6.17 -3.20 43.68
CA CYS A 21 6.45 -2.14 42.71
C CYS A 21 6.93 -2.74 41.38
N SER A 22 6.27 -3.80 40.91
CA SER A 22 6.06 -3.89 39.47
C SER A 22 4.78 -3.09 39.22
N SER A 23 4.93 -1.77 39.16
CA SER A 23 4.05 -1.03 38.27
C SER A 23 4.22 -1.74 36.94
N ASP A 24 3.22 -2.51 36.54
CA ASP A 24 2.85 -2.60 35.13
C ASP A 24 2.82 -1.15 34.68
N SER A 25 3.97 -0.65 34.23
CA SER A 25 3.97 0.17 33.05
C SER A 25 3.35 -0.75 32.03
N GLY A 26 2.02 -0.72 31.95
CA GLY A 26 1.39 -0.73 30.65
C GLY A 26 2.18 0.30 29.87
N GLU A 27 3.22 -0.16 29.18
CA GLU A 27 3.50 0.32 27.86
C GLU A 27 2.13 0.26 27.23
N THR A 28 1.45 1.40 27.24
CA THR A 28 0.31 1.63 26.37
C THR A 28 0.91 1.31 25.03
N SER A 29 0.69 0.09 24.53
CA SER A 29 1.02 -0.25 23.17
C SER A 29 0.25 0.80 22.40
N VAL A 30 0.95 1.80 21.87
CA VAL A 30 0.34 2.80 21.02
C VAL A 30 -0.27 1.94 19.93
N ALA A 31 -1.60 1.85 19.92
CA ALA A 31 -2.29 0.99 18.99
C ALA A 31 -1.77 1.39 17.61
N ALA A 32 -1.17 0.43 16.91
CA ALA A 32 -0.58 0.69 15.61
C ALA A 32 -1.63 1.41 14.75
N SER A 33 -1.21 2.43 14.01
CA SER A 33 -2.11 3.12 13.08
C SER A 33 -2.74 2.10 12.14
N GLU A 34 -3.93 2.39 11.61
CA GLU A 34 -4.61 1.49 10.68
C GLU A 34 -3.71 1.12 9.49
N LEU A 35 -2.92 2.08 8.99
CA LEU A 35 -1.92 1.82 7.95
C LEU A 35 -0.85 0.81 8.41
N GLU A 36 -0.30 0.96 9.61
CA GLU A 36 0.70 0.03 10.15
C GLU A 36 0.12 -1.38 10.34
N GLN A 37 -1.14 -1.48 10.76
CA GLN A 37 -1.84 -2.76 10.85
C GLN A 37 -1.99 -3.40 9.46
N GLU A 38 -2.43 -2.64 8.46
CA GLU A 38 -2.61 -3.13 7.10
C GLU A 38 -1.27 -3.56 6.46
N LEU A 39 -0.19 -2.78 6.67
CA LEU A 39 1.14 -3.11 6.17
C LEU A 39 1.74 -4.36 6.82
N ALA A 40 1.29 -4.73 8.02
CA ALA A 40 1.72 -5.94 8.71
C ALA A 40 1.00 -7.20 8.18
N LEU A 41 -0.13 -7.03 7.51
CA LEU A 41 -0.82 -8.13 6.83
C LEU A 41 -0.07 -8.55 5.56
N GLU A 42 -0.27 -9.81 5.17
CA GLU A 42 0.25 -10.29 3.89
C GLU A 42 -0.43 -9.53 2.73
N ASN A 43 0.39 -9.07 1.79
CA ASN A 43 -0.04 -8.26 0.65
C ASN A 43 0.82 -8.59 -0.58
N ASP A 44 0.26 -8.33 -1.76
CA ASP A 44 0.88 -8.53 -3.07
C ASP A 44 1.69 -7.33 -3.54
N GLY A 45 1.80 -6.31 -2.69
CA GLY A 45 2.74 -5.22 -2.83
C GLY A 45 2.23 -3.92 -2.21
N VAL A 46 3.14 -2.95 -2.16
CA VAL A 46 2.90 -1.61 -1.64
C VAL A 46 3.41 -0.59 -2.63
N LEU A 47 2.56 0.36 -3.01
CA LEU A 47 2.91 1.50 -3.85
C LEU A 47 2.74 2.79 -3.06
N LYS A 48 3.72 3.68 -3.08
CA LYS A 48 3.66 5.00 -2.47
C LYS A 48 3.93 6.07 -3.50
N ILE A 49 3.10 7.10 -3.49
CA ILE A 49 3.18 8.21 -4.44
C ILE A 49 2.55 9.45 -3.82
N ALA A 50 3.33 10.52 -3.72
CA ALA A 50 2.96 11.71 -2.95
C ALA A 50 2.49 11.34 -1.52
N SER A 51 1.30 11.79 -1.10
CA SER A 51 0.70 11.44 0.20
C SER A 51 -0.08 10.11 0.19
N ALA A 52 -0.19 9.46 -0.96
CA ALA A 52 -0.98 8.23 -1.10
C ALA A 52 -0.12 6.98 -0.87
N THR A 53 -0.64 6.06 -0.08
CA THR A 53 -0.14 4.68 0.03
C THR A 53 -1.22 3.72 -0.45
N TYR A 54 -0.88 2.87 -1.41
CA TYR A 54 -1.72 1.79 -1.91
C TYR A 54 -1.15 0.46 -1.43
N ILE A 55 -2.00 -0.38 -0.86
CA ILE A 55 -1.66 -1.74 -0.42
C ILE A 55 -2.49 -2.71 -1.25
N PHE A 56 -1.81 -3.53 -2.05
CA PHE A 56 -2.44 -4.53 -2.91
C PHE A 56 -2.72 -5.77 -2.08
N LYS A 57 -3.98 -6.02 -1.72
CA LYS A 57 -4.37 -7.15 -0.88
C LYS A 57 -4.38 -8.43 -1.71
N THR A 58 -4.13 -9.55 -1.03
CA THR A 58 -4.22 -10.90 -1.61
C THR A 58 -5.64 -11.29 -2.05
N THR A 59 -6.65 -10.51 -1.66
CA THR A 59 -8.04 -10.67 -2.10
C THR A 59 -8.31 -10.06 -3.49
N GLY A 60 -7.36 -9.33 -4.07
CA GLY A 60 -7.54 -8.56 -5.31
C GLY A 60 -8.03 -7.11 -5.08
N GLU A 61 -8.39 -6.75 -3.85
CA GLU A 61 -8.67 -5.36 -3.46
C GLU A 61 -7.39 -4.53 -3.33
N THR A 62 -7.50 -3.22 -3.58
CA THR A 62 -6.46 -2.25 -3.22
C THR A 62 -6.96 -1.35 -2.11
N ALA A 63 -6.26 -1.33 -0.97
CA ALA A 63 -6.52 -0.37 0.10
C ALA A 63 -5.74 0.92 -0.16
N LYS A 64 -6.43 2.05 -0.17
CA LYS A 64 -5.84 3.38 -0.31
C LYS A 64 -5.80 4.11 1.03
N PHE A 65 -4.66 4.70 1.33
CA PHE A 65 -4.45 5.58 2.48
C PHE A 65 -3.96 6.95 2.00
N LEU A 66 -4.45 8.01 2.63
CA LEU A 66 -3.96 9.38 2.49
C LEU A 66 -3.47 9.86 3.86
N ASP A 67 -2.21 10.30 3.94
CA ASP A 67 -1.62 10.80 5.18
C ASP A 67 -1.81 9.86 6.40
N ASN A 68 -1.73 8.54 6.15
CA ASN A 68 -1.92 7.43 7.11
C ASN A 68 -3.38 7.14 7.55
N HIS A 69 -4.37 7.83 7.00
CA HIS A 69 -5.78 7.52 7.19
C HIS A 69 -6.32 6.72 6.02
N ARG A 70 -7.13 5.68 6.27
CA ARG A 70 -7.77 4.95 5.17
C ARG A 70 -8.72 5.89 4.44
N ASP A 71 -8.57 5.94 3.13
CA ASP A 71 -9.46 6.65 2.21
C ASP A 71 -10.62 5.71 1.84
N PHE A 72 -10.31 4.62 1.11
CA PHE A 72 -11.25 3.56 0.77
C PHE A 72 -10.51 2.32 0.26
N ASN A 73 -11.20 1.18 0.18
CA ASN A 73 -10.76 0.04 -0.62
C ASN A 73 -11.37 0.16 -2.03
N PHE A 74 -10.68 -0.31 -3.06
CA PHE A 74 -11.27 -0.39 -4.39
C PHE A 74 -10.86 -1.65 -5.14
N ILE A 75 -11.70 -2.01 -6.10
CA ILE A 75 -11.45 -3.08 -7.08
C ILE A 75 -11.69 -2.49 -8.47
N PHE A 76 -10.79 -2.78 -9.39
CA PHE A 76 -11.03 -2.54 -10.80
C PHE A 76 -11.77 -3.74 -11.39
N LEU A 77 -13.01 -3.51 -11.84
CA LEU A 77 -13.88 -4.59 -12.31
C LEU A 77 -13.55 -5.07 -13.73
N ASN A 78 -12.94 -4.21 -14.54
CA ASN A 78 -12.50 -4.58 -15.88
C ASN A 78 -11.04 -5.02 -15.81
N GLU A 79 -10.73 -6.18 -16.38
CA GLU A 79 -9.33 -6.59 -16.58
C GLU A 79 -8.61 -5.52 -17.42
N PHE A 80 -7.44 -5.09 -16.96
CA PHE A 80 -6.63 -4.14 -17.70
C PHE A 80 -5.96 -4.85 -18.88
N SER A 81 -6.30 -4.43 -20.10
CA SER A 81 -5.54 -4.81 -21.27
C SER A 81 -4.30 -3.93 -21.39
N TYR A 82 -3.12 -4.53 -21.45
CA TYR A 82 -1.85 -3.82 -21.62
C TYR A 82 -0.87 -4.60 -22.49
N GLU A 83 -0.02 -3.85 -23.20
CA GLU A 83 1.11 -4.36 -23.96
C GLU A 83 2.42 -3.82 -23.42
N LEU A 84 3.45 -4.68 -23.39
CA LEU A 84 4.83 -4.32 -23.11
C LEU A 84 5.65 -4.48 -24.40
N PRO A 85 6.51 -3.51 -24.77
CA PRO A 85 7.36 -3.63 -25.94
C PRO A 85 8.28 -4.85 -25.82
N GLU A 86 8.34 -5.68 -26.86
CA GLU A 86 9.17 -6.89 -26.89
C GLU A 86 10.66 -6.58 -26.77
N ASP A 87 11.09 -5.41 -27.26
CA ASP A 87 12.49 -5.04 -27.49
C ASP A 87 13.13 -4.20 -26.36
N ASN A 88 12.31 -3.63 -25.46
CA ASN A 88 12.76 -2.75 -24.36
C ASN A 88 12.76 -3.45 -22.99
N LYS A 89 12.75 -4.79 -22.96
CA LYS A 89 12.74 -5.57 -21.71
C LYS A 89 13.98 -5.33 -20.84
N HIS A 90 15.06 -4.83 -21.44
CA HIS A 90 16.39 -4.68 -20.82
C HIS A 90 16.86 -3.23 -20.63
N THR A 91 16.04 -2.23 -20.96
CA THR A 91 16.44 -0.82 -20.80
C THR A 91 15.96 -0.29 -19.45
N ILE A 92 16.92 0.03 -18.57
CA ILE A 92 16.71 0.78 -17.31
C ILE A 92 16.03 2.15 -17.57
N GLU A 93 16.07 2.61 -18.82
CA GLU A 93 15.32 3.76 -19.32
C GLU A 93 14.07 3.30 -20.09
N GLY A 94 12.88 3.61 -19.57
CA GLY A 94 11.68 3.76 -20.39
C GLY A 94 10.84 2.51 -20.65
N LEU A 95 10.57 1.70 -19.61
CA LEU A 95 9.51 0.69 -19.71
C LEU A 95 8.20 1.40 -20.06
N THR A 96 7.68 1.15 -21.25
CA THR A 96 6.42 1.73 -21.69
C THR A 96 5.35 0.66 -21.64
N ILE A 97 4.23 0.98 -21.00
CA ILE A 97 3.03 0.14 -20.98
C ILE A 97 1.95 0.87 -21.74
N THR A 98 1.31 0.20 -22.69
CA THR A 98 0.30 0.80 -23.57
C THR A 98 -1.02 0.07 -23.46
N ASN A 99 -2.14 0.82 -23.42
CA ASN A 99 -3.47 0.29 -23.64
C ASN A 99 -3.64 0.02 -25.15
N PRO A 100 -3.77 -1.24 -25.59
CA PRO A 100 -3.82 -1.57 -27.01
C PRO A 100 -5.11 -1.07 -27.69
N GLU A 101 -6.18 -0.83 -26.94
CA GLU A 101 -7.45 -0.34 -27.49
C GLU A 101 -7.44 1.16 -27.77
N THR A 102 -6.77 1.95 -26.93
CA THR A 102 -6.83 3.42 -26.99
C THR A 102 -5.50 4.08 -27.37
N GLY A 103 -4.39 3.37 -27.24
CA GLY A 103 -3.03 3.92 -27.40
C GLY A 103 -2.58 4.80 -26.23
N GLU A 104 -3.33 4.86 -25.12
CA GLU A 104 -2.86 5.49 -23.89
C GLU A 104 -1.68 4.74 -23.33
N PHE A 105 -0.78 5.45 -22.65
CA PHE A 105 0.47 4.85 -22.21
C PHE A 105 0.96 5.39 -20.88
N MET A 106 1.83 4.61 -20.24
CA MET A 106 2.64 4.98 -19.09
C MET A 106 4.09 4.66 -19.40
N VAL A 107 4.98 5.62 -19.16
CA VAL A 107 6.43 5.43 -19.31
C VAL A 107 7.06 5.47 -17.93
N PHE A 108 7.65 4.35 -17.53
CA PHE A 108 8.38 4.20 -16.28
C PHE A 108 9.87 4.40 -16.55
N SER A 109 10.53 5.21 -15.73
CA SER A 109 11.93 5.58 -15.93
C SER A 109 12.64 5.91 -14.63
N GLY A 110 13.98 5.92 -14.65
CA GLY A 110 14.77 6.34 -13.50
C GLY A 110 14.69 5.37 -12.33
N PHE A 111 14.72 4.07 -12.61
CA PHE A 111 14.63 3.03 -11.58
C PHE A 111 15.85 3.03 -10.65
N GLU A 112 15.63 3.09 -9.35
CA GLU A 112 16.63 2.96 -8.29
C GLU A 112 16.15 2.00 -7.20
N GLU A 113 16.95 1.01 -6.82
CA GLU A 113 16.61 0.15 -5.68
C GLU A 113 17.13 0.71 -4.37
N LEU A 114 16.21 0.82 -3.42
CA LEU A 114 16.47 1.30 -2.08
C LEU A 114 16.77 0.12 -1.14
N LYS A 115 17.61 0.37 -0.13
CA LYS A 115 17.95 -0.61 0.92
C LYS A 115 16.74 -1.15 1.69
N SER A 116 15.60 -0.46 1.63
CA SER A 116 14.32 -0.84 2.22
C SER A 116 13.58 -1.94 1.44
N GLY A 117 14.08 -2.32 0.26
CA GLY A 117 13.45 -3.24 -0.68
C GLY A 117 12.36 -2.58 -1.54
N PHE A 118 12.30 -1.24 -1.55
CA PHE A 118 11.51 -0.48 -2.52
C PHE A 118 12.34 -0.22 -3.77
N VAL A 119 11.68 -0.15 -4.92
CA VAL A 119 12.20 0.44 -6.14
C VAL A 119 11.57 1.81 -6.30
N GLU A 120 12.39 2.84 -6.44
CA GLU A 120 12.00 4.20 -6.78
C GLU A 120 12.04 4.40 -8.30
N PHE A 121 11.04 5.08 -8.87
CA PHE A 121 11.02 5.46 -10.29
C PHE A 121 10.07 6.63 -10.56
N ASP A 122 10.17 7.21 -11.74
CA ASP A 122 9.24 8.20 -12.27
C ASP A 122 8.27 7.56 -13.27
N VAL A 123 7.04 8.08 -13.36
CA VAL A 123 6.03 7.65 -14.33
C VAL A 123 5.50 8.84 -15.11
N LYS A 124 5.57 8.79 -16.44
CA LYS A 124 4.93 9.75 -17.35
C LYS A 124 3.68 9.14 -17.98
N LEU A 125 2.55 9.82 -17.85
CA LEU A 125 1.27 9.40 -18.43
C LEU A 125 1.08 9.99 -19.83
N SER A 126 0.27 9.35 -20.67
CA SER A 126 -0.15 9.90 -21.98
C SER A 126 -0.94 11.20 -21.88
N THR A 127 -1.48 11.52 -20.69
CA THR A 127 -2.10 12.82 -20.37
C THR A 127 -1.10 13.97 -20.27
N GLY A 128 0.21 13.67 -20.23
CA GLY A 128 1.29 14.64 -20.01
C GLY A 128 1.65 14.86 -18.54
N GLN A 129 0.90 14.26 -17.61
CA GLN A 129 1.25 14.26 -16.18
C GLN A 129 2.50 13.41 -15.93
N THR A 130 3.40 13.92 -15.08
CA THR A 130 4.53 13.15 -14.55
C THR A 130 4.34 12.97 -13.04
N LEU A 131 4.55 11.74 -12.61
CA LEU A 131 4.54 11.31 -11.22
C LEU A 131 5.98 10.98 -10.84
N SER A 132 6.56 11.74 -9.91
CA SER A 132 7.97 11.60 -9.54
C SER A 132 8.15 10.84 -8.23
N SER A 133 9.29 10.15 -8.09
CA SER A 133 9.69 9.41 -6.87
C SER A 133 8.60 8.45 -6.38
N VAL A 134 8.05 7.67 -7.31
CA VAL A 134 7.12 6.58 -7.02
C VAL A 134 7.89 5.45 -6.37
N LEU A 135 7.44 4.99 -5.21
CA LEU A 135 8.06 3.87 -4.51
C LEU A 135 7.18 2.63 -4.63
N TYR A 136 7.71 1.55 -5.19
CA TYR A 136 7.02 0.27 -5.26
C TYR A 136 7.80 -0.83 -4.54
N LYS A 137 7.12 -1.64 -3.75
CA LYS A 137 7.66 -2.86 -3.15
C LYS A 137 6.75 -4.03 -3.54
N PRO A 138 7.23 -5.02 -4.29
CA PRO A 138 6.43 -6.19 -4.62
C PRO A 138 6.14 -7.05 -3.39
N GLY A 139 4.99 -7.72 -3.38
CA GLY A 139 4.63 -8.70 -2.36
C GLY A 139 5.48 -9.97 -2.46
N LYS A 140 5.40 -10.88 -1.48
CA LYS A 140 6.26 -12.08 -1.42
C LYS A 140 6.08 -13.02 -2.61
N ALA A 141 4.86 -13.16 -3.13
CA ALA A 141 4.58 -13.98 -4.31
C ALA A 141 5.23 -13.42 -5.58
N ASN A 142 5.39 -12.11 -5.64
CA ASN A 142 5.96 -11.35 -6.75
C ASN A 142 7.38 -10.85 -6.44
N ALA A 143 7.97 -11.29 -5.34
CA ALA A 143 9.35 -11.00 -4.97
C ALA A 143 10.24 -11.89 -5.83
N SER A 144 10.48 -11.45 -7.06
CA SER A 144 11.37 -12.12 -8.01
C SER A 144 12.63 -12.65 -7.31
N SER A 145 12.89 -13.95 -7.46
CA SER A 145 14.16 -14.57 -7.06
C SER A 145 15.33 -14.10 -7.94
N ASN A 146 15.05 -13.44 -9.05
CA ASN A 146 16.04 -12.88 -9.97
C ASN A 146 16.52 -11.54 -9.41
N LYS A 147 17.39 -11.65 -8.41
CA LYS A 147 18.29 -10.55 -8.06
C LYS A 147 19.13 -10.19 -9.29
N TRP A 148 18.77 -9.08 -9.94
CA TRP A 148 19.74 -8.14 -10.49
C TRP A 148 20.75 -8.67 -11.51
N HIS A 149 20.29 -9.52 -12.44
CA HIS A 149 21.03 -9.85 -13.67
C HIS A 149 20.28 -9.45 -14.95
N GLY A 150 19.46 -8.40 -14.89
CA GLY A 150 18.81 -7.89 -16.09
C GLY A 150 17.86 -6.73 -15.84
N ASP A 151 16.76 -6.96 -15.12
CA ASP A 151 15.56 -6.18 -15.41
C ASP A 151 14.78 -5.80 -14.12
N PRO A 152 14.36 -4.53 -13.95
CA PRO A 152 13.25 -4.22 -13.05
C PRO A 152 11.95 -4.67 -13.72
N MET A 153 11.55 -5.92 -13.48
CA MET A 153 10.27 -6.44 -13.98
C MET A 153 9.16 -6.15 -12.96
N LEU A 154 8.18 -5.34 -13.35
CA LEU A 154 6.87 -5.35 -12.71
C LEU A 154 6.19 -6.65 -13.16
N GLU A 155 6.29 -7.72 -12.36
CA GLU A 155 5.89 -9.07 -12.79
C GLU A 155 4.38 -9.24 -13.03
N GLU A 156 3.55 -8.29 -12.60
CA GLU A 156 2.20 -8.08 -13.14
C GLU A 156 1.80 -6.62 -12.85
N PRO A 157 1.84 -5.71 -13.84
CA PRO A 157 1.63 -4.30 -13.56
C PRO A 157 0.16 -3.93 -13.28
N SER A 158 -0.80 -4.85 -13.39
CA SER A 158 -2.25 -4.56 -13.29
C SER A 158 -2.64 -3.73 -12.05
N PRO A 159 -2.21 -4.09 -10.82
CA PRO A 159 -2.55 -3.29 -9.64
C PRO A 159 -1.86 -1.92 -9.63
N VAL A 160 -0.62 -1.84 -10.15
CA VAL A 160 0.13 -0.59 -10.29
C VAL A 160 -0.54 0.32 -11.32
N ILE A 161 -0.90 -0.21 -12.48
CA ILE A 161 -1.67 0.47 -13.54
C ILE A 161 -2.96 1.02 -12.94
N GLY A 162 -3.71 0.19 -12.21
CA GLY A 162 -4.92 0.61 -11.54
C GLY A 162 -4.71 1.78 -10.58
N ALA A 163 -3.72 1.70 -9.69
CA ALA A 163 -3.41 2.78 -8.77
C ALA A 163 -3.00 4.08 -9.49
N MET A 164 -2.25 4.00 -10.59
CA MET A 164 -1.90 5.18 -11.41
C MET A 164 -3.12 5.79 -12.08
N ILE A 165 -4.03 4.95 -12.59
CA ILE A 165 -5.30 5.39 -13.17
C ILE A 165 -6.14 6.11 -12.13
N GLU A 166 -6.38 5.50 -10.96
CA GLU A 166 -7.15 6.13 -9.89
C GLU A 166 -6.54 7.49 -9.48
N LEU A 167 -5.21 7.53 -9.31
CA LEU A 167 -4.52 8.76 -8.95
C LEU A 167 -4.66 9.85 -10.02
N SER A 168 -4.57 9.50 -11.30
CA SER A 168 -4.74 10.45 -12.41
C SER A 168 -6.18 11.00 -12.49
N GLN A 169 -7.14 10.27 -11.93
CA GLN A 169 -8.57 10.56 -12.01
C GLN A 169 -9.16 11.11 -10.70
N GLN A 170 -8.35 11.62 -9.77
CA GLN A 170 -8.82 12.10 -8.45
C GLN A 170 -10.04 13.03 -8.51
N ALA A 171 -10.13 13.91 -9.53
CA ALA A 171 -11.26 14.80 -9.71
C ALA A 171 -12.56 14.04 -10.04
N ALA A 172 -12.48 12.98 -10.85
CA ALA A 172 -13.62 12.12 -11.17
C ALA A 172 -14.01 11.21 -9.99
N VAL A 173 -13.03 10.76 -9.20
CA VAL A 173 -13.25 9.92 -8.00
C VAL A 173 -13.79 10.72 -6.81
N GLN A 174 -13.80 12.06 -6.85
CA GLN A 174 -14.22 12.90 -5.73
C GLN A 174 -15.65 12.59 -5.25
N GLN A 175 -16.58 12.32 -6.18
CA GLN A 175 -17.96 11.96 -5.81
C GLN A 175 -18.03 10.58 -5.12
N CYS A 176 -17.21 9.62 -5.57
CA CYS A 176 -17.07 8.32 -4.92
C CYS A 176 -16.54 8.49 -3.50
N ARG A 177 -15.48 9.28 -3.34
CA ARG A 177 -14.86 9.54 -2.04
C ARG A 177 -15.87 10.11 -1.04
N ALA A 178 -16.65 11.10 -1.45
CA ALA A 178 -17.68 11.69 -0.58
C ALA A 178 -18.72 10.66 -0.10
N ALA A 179 -19.09 9.71 -0.97
CA ALA A 179 -20.02 8.65 -0.60
C ALA A 179 -19.34 7.52 0.21
N SER A 180 -18.05 7.26 0.00
CA SER A 180 -17.24 6.38 0.85
C SER A 180 -17.08 6.95 2.27
N GLU A 181 -16.84 8.25 2.40
CA GLU A 181 -16.80 8.95 3.69
C GLU A 181 -18.10 8.79 4.47
N ALA A 182 -19.26 8.78 3.80
CA ALA A 182 -20.55 8.54 4.45
C ALA A 182 -20.65 7.13 5.05
N CYS A 183 -20.10 6.10 4.37
CA CYS A 183 -20.00 4.74 4.92
C CYS A 183 -19.04 4.68 6.12
N SER A 184 -17.86 5.30 6.01
CA SER A 184 -16.89 5.34 7.11
C SER A 184 -17.44 6.05 8.36
N ASN A 185 -18.27 7.09 8.19
CA ASN A 185 -18.95 7.78 9.29
C ASN A 185 -19.94 6.88 10.05
N THR A 186 -20.37 5.77 9.46
CA THR A 186 -21.21 4.75 10.10
C THR A 186 -20.40 3.58 10.66
N ASN A 187 -19.07 3.72 10.78
CA ASN A 187 -18.09 2.68 11.13
C ASN A 187 -18.00 1.53 10.11
N GLY A 188 -18.52 1.70 8.90
CA GLY A 188 -18.38 0.72 7.85
C GLY A 188 -17.07 0.87 7.08
N VAL A 189 -16.67 -0.19 6.37
CA VAL A 189 -15.50 -0.17 5.48
C VAL A 189 -16.00 -0.08 4.03
N PRO A 190 -15.76 1.04 3.32
CA PRO A 190 -16.21 1.20 1.95
C PRO A 190 -15.30 0.47 0.95
N THR A 191 -15.92 -0.29 0.06
CA THR A 191 -15.30 -0.84 -1.15
C THR A 191 -15.90 -0.15 -2.37
N VAL A 192 -15.05 0.47 -3.17
CA VAL A 192 -15.41 1.20 -4.38
C VAL A 192 -15.11 0.35 -5.60
N ALA A 193 -16.15 0.01 -6.35
CA ALA A 193 -15.99 -0.56 -7.67
C ALA A 193 -15.86 0.57 -8.70
N LEU A 194 -14.67 0.67 -9.30
CA LEU A 194 -14.39 1.64 -10.35
C LEU A 194 -14.56 0.95 -11.71
N THR A 195 -15.51 1.44 -12.51
CA THR A 195 -15.67 1.00 -13.90
C THR A 195 -15.12 2.08 -14.82
N ASN A 196 -14.00 1.77 -15.45
CA ASN A 196 -13.47 2.59 -16.53
C ASN A 196 -14.02 2.09 -17.86
N GLY A 197 -14.24 3.04 -18.78
CA GLY A 197 -14.48 2.72 -20.18
C GLY A 197 -13.26 2.09 -20.83
N LYS A 198 -13.22 2.13 -22.16
CA LYS A 198 -12.09 1.56 -22.92
C LYS A 198 -10.75 2.25 -22.63
N GLY A 199 -10.77 3.50 -22.16
CA GLY A 199 -9.57 4.25 -21.81
C GLY A 199 -9.17 4.14 -20.34
N TRP A 200 -7.86 4.15 -20.10
CA TRP A 200 -7.24 4.22 -18.78
C TRP A 200 -7.45 5.59 -18.14
N PHE A 201 -7.31 6.68 -18.91
CA PHE A 201 -7.37 8.04 -18.39
C PHE A 201 -8.60 8.81 -18.87
N THR A 202 -9.57 8.10 -19.46
CA THR A 202 -10.92 8.61 -19.72
C THR A 202 -11.73 8.63 -18.43
N SER A 203 -12.68 9.57 -18.30
CA SER A 203 -13.54 9.70 -17.11
C SER A 203 -14.17 8.37 -16.71
N ILE A 204 -14.08 8.03 -15.41
CA ILE A 204 -14.79 6.89 -14.80
C ILE A 204 -16.25 6.90 -15.21
N GLU A 205 -16.71 5.80 -15.81
CA GLU A 205 -18.08 5.66 -16.34
C GLU A 205 -19.08 5.40 -15.22
N ALA A 206 -18.67 4.62 -14.22
CA ALA A 206 -19.50 4.30 -13.08
C ALA A 206 -18.67 4.05 -11.82
N CYS A 207 -19.30 4.39 -10.69
CA CYS A 207 -18.79 4.19 -9.36
C CYS A 207 -19.87 3.54 -8.51
N ALA A 208 -19.61 2.33 -8.02
CA ALA A 208 -20.50 1.65 -7.08
C ALA A 208 -19.79 1.50 -5.73
N ILE A 209 -20.54 1.66 -4.65
CA ILE A 209 -20.01 1.62 -3.29
C ILE A 209 -20.74 0.53 -2.53
N GLU A 210 -19.96 -0.39 -1.99
CA GLU A 210 -20.41 -1.37 -1.00
C GLU A 210 -19.86 -0.96 0.36
N CYS A 211 -20.74 -0.90 1.37
CA CYS A 211 -20.35 -0.60 2.74
C CYS A 211 -20.44 -1.89 3.54
N HIS A 212 -19.30 -2.35 4.05
CA HIS A 212 -19.22 -3.55 4.87
C HIS A 212 -19.23 -3.18 6.35
N ASP A 213 -19.87 -4.02 7.18
CA ASP A 213 -19.86 -3.90 8.65
C ASP A 213 -18.53 -4.38 9.27
#